data_AF-A0A957V2J8-F1
#
_entry.id   AF-A0A957V2J8-F1
#
_cell.length_a   1.000
_cell.length_b   1.000
_cell.length_c   1.000
_cell.angle_alpha   90.00
_cell.angle_beta   90.00
_cell.angle_gamma   90.00
#
_symmetry.space_group_name_H-M   'P 1'
#
loop_
_entity.id
_entity.type
_entity.pdbx_description
1 polymer ?
#
loop_
_entity_poly.entity_id
_entity_poly.type
_entity_poly.pdbx_seq_one_letter_code
_entity_poly.pdbx_strand_id
1 'polypeptide(L)'
;MTELTLKHNTSRAVANYTDRLAAAWGTVDAATRRHRIAIASTVVELQVRGDTMNDALFPALAHLAVPATTQRIPDIVFHLWDGDETGAWPPPPPFATDDYHRYGQRAVAHDSATSVMVAPFDGLLYAYDQESRQGYFWCRNAAELSIYERA
;
A
#
# COMPACT_ATOMS: atom_id res chain seq x y z
N MET A 1 9.94 -8.19 32.21
CA MET A 1 8.47 -8.04 32.04
C MET A 1 8.22 -6.84 31.12
N THR A 2 8.81 -6.88 29.91
CA THR A 2 9.01 -5.68 29.07
C THR A 2 8.75 -5.99 27.58
N GLU A 3 9.13 -7.18 27.10
CA GLU A 3 8.83 -7.64 25.72
C GLU A 3 7.35 -7.85 25.40
N LEU A 4 6.54 -8.31 26.38
CA LEU A 4 5.13 -8.61 26.12
C LEU A 4 4.28 -7.35 25.90
N THR A 5 4.66 -6.24 26.55
CA THR A 5 3.99 -4.94 26.45
C THR A 5 4.34 -4.23 25.14
N LEU A 6 5.58 -4.39 24.64
CA LEU A 6 5.99 -3.89 23.34
C LEU A 6 5.21 -4.56 22.20
N LYS A 7 5.08 -5.90 22.21
CA LYS A 7 4.34 -6.64 21.17
C LYS A 7 2.85 -6.29 21.11
N HIS A 8 2.19 -6.09 22.26
CA HIS A 8 0.77 -5.72 22.31
C HIS A 8 0.49 -4.28 21.83
N ASN A 9 1.40 -3.34 22.11
CA ASN A 9 1.24 -1.96 21.66
C ASN A 9 1.45 -1.82 20.15
N THR A 10 2.37 -2.58 19.56
CA THR A 10 2.61 -2.59 18.12
C THR A 10 1.38 -3.13 17.36
N SER A 11 0.72 -4.20 17.82
CA SER A 11 -0.46 -4.75 17.13
C SER A 11 -1.63 -3.76 17.04
N ARG A 12 -1.95 -3.04 18.12
CA ARG A 12 -3.03 -2.03 18.08
C ARG A 12 -2.67 -0.80 17.24
N ALA A 13 -1.41 -0.37 17.27
CA ALA A 13 -0.94 0.76 16.45
C ALA A 13 -0.93 0.41 14.96
N VAL A 14 -0.64 -0.84 14.63
CA VAL A 14 -0.69 -1.39 13.26
C VAL A 14 -2.13 -1.50 12.77
N ALA A 15 -3.05 -2.02 13.58
CA ALA A 15 -4.47 -2.13 13.23
C ALA A 15 -5.10 -0.78 12.85
N ASN A 16 -4.78 0.29 13.58
CA ASN A 16 -5.31 1.62 13.28
C ASN A 16 -4.56 2.36 12.15
N TYR A 17 -3.51 1.76 11.58
CA TYR A 17 -2.68 2.46 10.60
C TYR A 17 -3.35 2.55 9.22
N THR A 18 -4.11 1.53 8.84
CA THR A 18 -4.87 1.51 7.58
C THR A 18 -5.96 2.58 7.55
N ASP A 19 -6.61 2.89 8.67
CA ASP A 19 -7.53 4.02 8.78
C ASP A 19 -6.84 5.38 8.55
N ARG A 20 -5.62 5.54 9.09
CA ARG A 20 -4.82 6.76 8.87
C ARG A 20 -4.39 6.88 7.41
N LEU A 21 -4.08 5.76 6.76
CA LEU A 21 -3.77 5.71 5.32
C LEU A 21 -5.00 6.02 4.48
N ALA A 22 -6.18 5.52 4.87
CA ALA A 22 -7.46 5.86 4.24
C ALA A 22 -7.72 7.38 4.28
N ALA A 23 -7.46 8.01 5.43
CA ALA A 23 -7.58 9.45 5.59
C ALA A 23 -6.58 10.21 4.70
N ALA A 24 -5.31 9.79 4.67
CA ALA A 24 -4.29 10.41 3.81
C ALA A 24 -4.59 10.23 2.32
N TRP A 25 -5.06 9.05 1.91
CA TRP A 25 -5.58 8.82 0.58
C TRP A 25 -6.73 9.77 0.26
N GLY A 26 -7.65 9.97 1.21
CA GLY A 26 -8.77 10.90 1.07
C GLY A 26 -8.35 12.33 0.72
N THR A 27 -7.17 12.78 1.13
CA THR A 27 -6.67 14.15 0.89
C THR A 27 -5.92 14.32 -0.42
N VAL A 28 -5.63 13.26 -1.17
CA VAL A 28 -4.84 13.33 -2.41
C VAL A 28 -5.64 14.03 -3.52
N ASP A 29 -5.28 15.25 -3.90
CA ASP A 29 -5.97 15.99 -4.97
C ASP A 29 -5.39 15.65 -6.35
N ALA A 30 -5.70 14.45 -6.84
CA ALA A 30 -5.29 13.96 -8.15
C ALA A 30 -6.37 13.08 -8.80
N ALA A 31 -6.37 13.02 -10.13
CA ALA A 31 -7.27 12.16 -10.87
C ALA A 31 -7.08 10.70 -10.47
N THR A 32 -8.20 9.98 -10.26
CA THR A 32 -8.17 8.55 -9.90
C THR A 32 -8.48 7.69 -11.12
N ARG A 33 -7.53 6.85 -11.51
CA ARG A 33 -7.74 5.77 -12.48
C ARG A 33 -8.09 4.47 -11.76
N ARG A 34 -9.03 3.71 -12.32
CA ARG A 34 -9.47 2.43 -11.75
C ARG A 34 -9.14 1.30 -12.72
N HIS A 35 -8.40 0.32 -12.23
CA HIS A 35 -8.10 -0.91 -12.97
C HIS A 35 -8.65 -2.11 -12.23
N ARG A 36 -9.13 -3.10 -12.98
CA ARG A 36 -9.46 -4.40 -12.41
C ARG A 36 -8.54 -5.44 -12.99
N ILE A 37 -7.96 -6.24 -12.12
CA ILE A 37 -7.12 -7.37 -12.48
C ILE A 37 -7.65 -8.64 -11.82
N ALA A 38 -7.38 -9.79 -12.43
CA ALA A 38 -7.68 -11.10 -11.83
C ALA A 38 -6.38 -11.85 -11.53
N ILE A 39 -6.23 -12.26 -10.28
CA ILE A 39 -5.14 -13.14 -9.82
C ILE A 39 -5.80 -14.42 -9.33
N ALA A 40 -5.64 -15.50 -10.10
CA ALA A 40 -6.40 -16.73 -9.91
C ALA A 40 -7.93 -16.45 -9.87
N SER A 41 -8.60 -16.79 -8.76
CA SER A 41 -10.04 -16.54 -8.58
C SER A 41 -10.36 -15.20 -7.92
N THR A 42 -9.35 -14.40 -7.55
CA THR A 42 -9.49 -13.12 -6.85
C THR A 42 -9.47 -11.96 -7.84
N VAL A 43 -10.49 -11.12 -7.80
CA VAL A 43 -10.56 -9.85 -8.51
C VAL A 43 -10.09 -8.74 -7.59
N VAL A 44 -9.09 -8.00 -8.05
CA VAL A 44 -8.51 -6.87 -7.34
C VAL A 44 -8.83 -5.60 -8.11
N GLU A 45 -9.36 -4.59 -7.42
CA GLU A 45 -9.46 -3.23 -7.95
C GLU A 45 -8.26 -2.41 -7.49
N LEU A 46 -7.57 -1.78 -8.43
CA LEU A 46 -6.51 -0.83 -8.18
C LEU A 46 -7.07 0.57 -8.43
N GLN A 47 -7.13 1.39 -7.39
CA GLN A 47 -7.44 2.81 -7.48
C GLN A 47 -6.13 3.56 -7.42
N VAL A 48 -5.70 4.14 -8.54
CA VAL A 48 -4.41 4.82 -8.69
C VAL A 48 -4.65 6.32 -8.82
N ARG A 49 -4.02 7.12 -7.96
CA ARG A 49 -4.04 8.58 -8.04
C ARG A 49 -2.72 9.08 -8.60
N GLY A 50 -2.82 9.88 -9.67
CA GLY A 50 -1.68 10.32 -10.46
C GLY A 50 -1.38 9.41 -11.65
N ASP A 51 -0.82 10.01 -12.70
CA ASP A 51 -0.50 9.33 -13.96
C ASP A 51 0.85 8.60 -13.89
N THR A 52 1.82 9.10 -13.11
CA THR A 52 3.16 8.50 -13.01
C THR A 52 3.10 7.10 -12.41
N MET A 53 2.37 6.96 -11.30
CA MET A 53 2.13 5.65 -10.66
C MET A 53 1.39 4.70 -11.61
N ASN A 54 0.39 5.22 -12.33
CA ASN A 54 -0.39 4.43 -13.27
C ASN A 54 0.48 3.88 -14.41
N ASP A 55 1.30 4.75 -14.99
CA ASP A 55 2.12 4.44 -16.16
C ASP A 55 3.31 3.54 -15.78
N ALA A 56 3.80 3.63 -14.55
CA ALA A 56 4.84 2.75 -14.03
C ALA A 56 4.33 1.31 -13.77
N LEU A 57 3.13 1.17 -13.19
CA LEU A 57 2.63 -0.14 -12.74
C LEU A 57 1.83 -0.90 -13.81
N PHE A 58 0.97 -0.20 -14.55
CA PHE A 58 -0.03 -0.89 -15.36
C PHE A 58 0.54 -1.69 -16.56
N PRO A 59 1.66 -1.31 -17.20
CA PRO A 59 2.27 -2.14 -18.24
C PRO A 59 2.57 -3.58 -17.77
N ALA A 60 3.06 -3.74 -16.54
CA ALA A 60 3.32 -5.05 -15.94
C ALA A 60 2.03 -5.84 -15.72
N LEU A 61 0.98 -5.16 -15.26
CA LEU A 61 -0.29 -5.78 -14.88
C LEU A 61 -1.28 -5.95 -16.03
N ALA A 62 -0.94 -5.45 -17.23
CA ALA A 62 -1.85 -5.43 -18.38
C ALA A 62 -2.36 -6.83 -18.76
N HIS A 63 -1.53 -7.86 -18.60
CA HIS A 63 -1.89 -9.25 -18.89
C HIS A 63 -2.91 -9.85 -17.90
N LEU A 64 -3.10 -9.22 -16.73
CA LEU A 64 -4.08 -9.61 -15.71
C LEU A 64 -5.37 -8.80 -15.81
N ALA A 65 -5.41 -7.77 -16.66
CA ALA A 65 -6.54 -6.85 -16.77
C ALA A 65 -7.82 -7.60 -17.16
N VAL A 66 -8.90 -7.34 -16.43
CA VAL A 66 -10.24 -7.83 -16.76
C VAL A 66 -11.13 -6.70 -17.23
N PRO A 67 -12.13 -6.97 -18.09
CA PRO A 67 -13.01 -5.93 -18.59
C PRO A 67 -13.70 -5.17 -17.46
N ALA A 68 -13.73 -3.84 -17.55
CA ALA A 68 -14.45 -2.98 -16.61
C ALA A 68 -15.98 -3.30 -16.55
N THR A 69 -16.52 -3.90 -17.62
CA THR A 69 -17.91 -4.37 -17.71
C THR A 69 -18.20 -5.60 -16.85
N THR A 70 -17.19 -6.22 -16.25
CA THR A 70 -17.39 -7.33 -15.33
C THR A 70 -18.21 -6.84 -14.13
N GLN A 71 -19.45 -7.30 -14.00
CA GLN A 71 -20.35 -6.92 -12.90
C GLN A 71 -19.93 -7.47 -11.54
N ARG A 72 -18.84 -8.24 -11.47
CA ARG A 72 -18.30 -8.79 -10.23
C ARG A 72 -17.77 -7.66 -9.34
N ILE A 73 -18.19 -7.67 -8.08
CA ILE A 73 -17.66 -6.82 -7.03
C ILE A 73 -16.20 -7.25 -6.76
N PRO A 74 -15.24 -6.31 -6.67
CA PRO A 74 -13.85 -6.68 -6.36
C PRO A 74 -13.76 -7.33 -4.98
N ASP A 75 -12.95 -8.38 -4.86
CA ASP A 75 -12.70 -9.06 -3.60
C ASP A 75 -11.72 -8.26 -2.71
N ILE A 76 -10.87 -7.44 -3.33
CA ILE A 76 -9.86 -6.58 -2.68
C ILE A 76 -9.77 -5.25 -3.42
N VAL A 77 -9.57 -4.16 -2.68
CA VAL A 77 -9.28 -2.84 -3.24
C VAL A 77 -7.94 -2.34 -2.73
N PHE A 78 -7.03 -2.00 -3.64
CA PHE A 78 -5.80 -1.28 -3.32
C PHE A 78 -5.90 0.18 -3.74
N HIS A 79 -5.38 1.07 -2.89
CA HIS A 79 -5.26 2.51 -3.12
C HIS A 79 -3.79 2.86 -3.28
N LEU A 80 -3.42 3.45 -4.42
CA LEU A 80 -2.03 3.64 -4.83
C LEU A 80 -1.75 5.09 -5.20
N TRP A 81 -0.76 5.73 -4.57
CA TRP A 81 -0.32 7.09 -4.94
C TRP A 81 1.19 7.25 -4.82
N ASP A 82 1.68 8.24 -5.56
CA ASP A 82 3.06 8.70 -5.62
C ASP A 82 3.20 10.01 -4.82
N GLY A 83 4.20 10.11 -3.95
CA GLY A 83 4.44 11.30 -3.12
C GLY A 83 4.93 12.53 -3.89
N ASP A 84 5.82 12.35 -4.87
CA ASP A 84 6.41 13.42 -5.68
C ASP A 84 5.39 14.04 -6.63
N GLU A 85 4.57 13.22 -7.30
CA GLU A 85 3.52 13.72 -8.20
C GLU A 85 2.37 14.36 -7.43
N THR A 86 1.88 13.68 -6.38
CA THR A 86 0.65 14.13 -5.69
C THR A 86 0.92 15.11 -4.56
N GLY A 87 2.16 15.25 -4.12
CA GLY A 87 2.55 16.02 -2.93
C GLY A 87 2.05 15.42 -1.60
N ALA A 88 1.35 14.28 -1.64
CA ALA A 88 0.71 13.67 -0.48
C ALA A 88 1.58 12.57 0.14
N TRP A 89 1.98 12.78 1.38
CA TRP A 89 2.79 11.83 2.14
C TRP A 89 1.93 10.94 3.03
N PRO A 90 2.29 9.66 3.23
CA PRO A 90 1.61 8.82 4.18
C PRO A 90 1.83 9.33 5.62
N PRO A 91 0.91 9.00 6.54
CA PRO A 91 1.08 9.32 7.95
C PRO A 91 2.31 8.59 8.52
N PRO A 92 2.98 9.14 9.56
CA PRO A 92 4.12 8.47 10.20
C PRO A 92 3.78 7.03 10.61
N PRO A 93 4.62 6.05 10.24
CA PRO A 93 4.32 4.65 10.48
C PRO A 93 4.41 4.28 11.96
N PRO A 94 3.72 3.21 12.40
CA PRO A 94 3.66 2.80 13.80
C PRO A 94 4.91 1.99 14.23
N PHE A 95 6.09 2.35 13.71
CA PHE A 95 7.35 1.66 13.98
C PHE A 95 8.29 2.54 14.80
N ALA A 96 8.85 1.98 15.86
CA ALA A 96 10.00 2.53 16.56
C ALA A 96 11.28 2.31 15.73
N THR A 97 12.34 3.05 16.05
CA THR A 97 13.64 2.93 15.37
C THR A 97 14.19 1.49 15.39
N ASP A 98 13.99 0.77 16.50
CA ASP A 98 14.47 -0.59 16.69
C ASP A 98 13.64 -1.65 15.94
N ASP A 99 12.46 -1.28 15.40
CA ASP A 99 11.64 -2.17 14.58
C ASP A 99 12.19 -2.31 13.15
N TYR A 100 13.11 -1.42 12.74
CA TYR A 100 13.74 -1.51 11.44
C TYR A 100 14.90 -2.51 11.47
N HIS A 101 14.93 -3.41 10.50
CA HIS A 101 16.06 -4.31 10.27
C HIS A 101 17.37 -3.53 10.06
N ARG A 102 18.49 -4.26 10.17
CA ARG A 102 19.87 -3.73 10.11
C ARG A 102 20.01 -2.59 9.08
N TYR A 103 20.55 -1.45 9.52
CA TYR A 103 20.70 -0.20 8.76
C TYR A 103 19.41 0.55 8.44
N GLY A 104 18.30 0.30 9.15
CA GLY A 104 17.06 1.07 8.96
C GLY A 104 16.32 0.73 7.66
N GLN A 105 16.66 -0.39 7.01
CA GLN A 105 16.22 -0.68 5.64
C GLN A 105 14.72 -0.88 5.53
N ARG A 106 14.14 -1.65 6.47
CA ARG A 106 12.74 -2.04 6.42
C ARG A 106 12.22 -2.40 7.79
N ALA A 107 10.98 -2.01 8.08
CA ALA A 107 10.20 -2.51 9.21
C ALA A 107 8.98 -3.25 8.68
N VAL A 108 8.62 -4.35 9.33
CA VAL A 108 7.46 -5.17 8.98
C VAL A 108 6.70 -5.50 10.26
N ALA A 109 5.39 -5.24 10.26
CA ALA A 109 4.47 -5.81 11.23
C ALA A 109 3.41 -6.62 10.51
N HIS A 110 3.10 -7.78 11.05
CA HIS A 110 2.04 -8.64 10.56
C HIS A 110 1.38 -9.31 11.75
N ASP A 111 0.05 -9.23 11.81
CA ASP A 111 -0.78 -10.07 12.66
C ASP A 111 -1.83 -10.80 11.80
N SER A 112 -2.78 -11.47 12.45
CA SER A 112 -3.80 -12.26 11.74
C SER A 112 -4.73 -11.43 10.84
N ALA A 113 -4.76 -10.10 10.99
CA ALA A 113 -5.68 -9.22 10.27
C ALA A 113 -4.96 -8.16 9.44
N THR A 114 -3.82 -7.63 9.91
CA THR A 114 -3.16 -6.48 9.30
C THR A 114 -1.71 -6.79 8.96
N SER A 115 -1.27 -6.31 7.80
CA SER A 115 0.12 -6.36 7.35
C SER A 115 0.58 -4.96 7.01
N VAL A 116 1.71 -4.52 7.56
CA VAL A 116 2.34 -3.23 7.23
C VAL A 116 3.82 -3.44 6.99
N MET A 117 4.33 -2.88 5.90
CA MET A 117 5.74 -2.82 5.57
C MET A 117 6.11 -1.39 5.22
N VAL A 118 7.23 -0.92 5.77
CA VAL A 118 7.81 0.38 5.40
C VAL A 118 9.28 0.19 5.10
N ALA A 119 9.73 0.70 3.95
CA ALA A 119 11.12 0.74 3.54
C ALA A 119 11.53 2.19 3.26
N PRO A 120 12.01 2.95 4.27
CA PRO A 120 12.22 4.39 4.15
C PRO A 120 13.29 4.78 3.12
N PHE A 121 14.33 3.95 2.97
CA PHE A 121 15.41 4.18 2.00
C PHE A 121 14.93 4.03 0.57
N ASP A 122 14.11 3.01 0.31
CA ASP A 122 13.48 2.77 -0.99
C ASP A 122 12.27 3.71 -1.20
N GLY A 123 11.84 4.42 -0.16
CA GLY A 123 10.69 5.30 -0.21
C GLY A 123 9.39 4.53 -0.43
N LEU A 124 9.24 3.33 0.12
CA LEU A 124 8.08 2.46 -0.09
C LEU A 124 7.28 2.26 1.21
N LEU A 125 5.96 2.16 1.05
CA LEU A 125 5.03 1.74 2.07
C LEU A 125 3.97 0.82 1.48
N TYR A 126 3.68 -0.26 2.22
CA TYR A 126 2.57 -1.15 1.98
C TYR A 126 1.78 -1.34 3.27
N ALA A 127 0.46 -1.31 3.18
CA ALA A 127 -0.42 -1.79 4.23
C ALA A 127 -1.58 -2.57 3.65
N TYR A 128 -2.04 -3.60 4.34
CA TYR A 128 -3.20 -4.38 3.97
C TYR A 128 -3.96 -4.83 5.20
N ASP A 129 -5.27 -4.63 5.16
CA ASP A 129 -6.24 -5.08 6.16
C ASP A 129 -7.11 -6.18 5.55
N GLN A 130 -7.03 -7.36 6.14
CA GLN A 130 -7.71 -8.56 5.66
C GLN A 130 -9.21 -8.56 5.94
N GLU A 131 -9.66 -7.89 7.00
CA GLU A 131 -11.08 -7.85 7.40
C GLU A 131 -11.88 -6.98 6.43
N SER A 132 -11.40 -5.76 6.20
CA SER A 132 -11.99 -4.77 5.27
C SER A 132 -11.60 -4.99 3.80
N ARG A 133 -10.62 -5.86 3.53
CA ARG A 133 -10.06 -6.12 2.20
C ARG A 133 -9.55 -4.85 1.51
N GLN A 134 -9.00 -3.94 2.29
CA GLN A 134 -8.40 -2.69 1.82
C GLN A 134 -6.89 -2.77 1.92
N GLY A 135 -6.22 -2.35 0.85
CA GLY A 135 -4.77 -2.19 0.83
C GLY A 135 -4.36 -0.79 0.38
N TYR A 136 -3.16 -0.41 0.78
CA TYR A 136 -2.56 0.88 0.49
C TYR A 136 -1.14 0.66 0.05
N PHE A 137 -0.76 1.27 -1.07
CA PHE A 137 0.60 1.30 -1.55
C PHE A 137 0.99 2.75 -1.80
N TRP A 138 2.13 3.13 -1.26
CA TRP A 138 2.71 4.43 -1.51
C TRP A 138 4.18 4.26 -1.88
N CYS A 139 4.62 5.08 -2.83
CA CYS A 139 6.04 5.26 -3.10
C CYS A 139 6.37 6.75 -3.13
N ARG A 140 7.61 7.09 -2.82
CA ARG A 140 8.10 8.47 -2.92
C ARG A 140 8.00 8.96 -4.37
N ASN A 141 8.52 8.17 -5.30
CA ASN A 141 8.57 8.49 -6.72
C ASN A 141 8.40 7.22 -7.56
N ALA A 142 7.31 7.14 -8.31
CA ALA A 142 6.93 6.02 -9.13
C ALA A 142 7.79 5.90 -10.40
N ALA A 143 8.35 7.01 -10.89
CA ALA A 143 9.29 7.00 -12.01
C ALA A 143 10.62 6.33 -11.63
N GLU A 144 10.95 6.27 -10.34
CA GLU A 144 12.17 5.66 -9.80
C GLU A 144 11.97 4.22 -9.30
N LEU A 145 10.76 3.66 -9.40
CA LEU A 145 10.53 2.26 -9.05
C LEU A 145 11.52 1.36 -9.81
N SER A 146 12.10 0.38 -9.10
CA SER A 146 13.06 -0.51 -9.73
C SER A 146 12.34 -1.40 -10.77
N ILE A 147 13.13 -2.12 -11.55
CA ILE A 147 12.55 -3.05 -12.53
C ILE A 147 11.69 -4.14 -11.87
N TYR A 148 11.94 -4.48 -10.60
CA TYR A 148 11.19 -5.52 -9.90
C TYR A 148 9.79 -5.06 -9.49
N GLU A 149 9.62 -3.79 -9.15
CA GLU A 149 8.30 -3.22 -8.86
C GLU A 149 7.51 -2.87 -10.14
N ARG A 150 8.18 -2.87 -11.30
CA ARG A 150 7.60 -2.61 -12.62
C ARG A 150 7.50 -3.85 -13.52
N ALA A 151 7.87 -5.03 -13.02
CA ALA A 151 7.88 -6.29 -13.78
C ALA A 151 6.59 -7.09 -13.58
#